data_AF-A0A0J6S9S5-F1
#
_entry.id   AF-A0A0J6S9S5-F1
#
_cell.length_a   1.000
_cell.length_b   1.000
_cell.length_c   1.000
_cell.angle_alpha   90.00
_cell.angle_beta   90.00
_cell.angle_gamma   90.00
#
_symmetry.space_group_name_H-M   'P 1'
#
loop_
_entity.id
_entity.type
_entity.pdbx_description
1 polymer ?
#
loop_
_entity_poly.entity_id
_entity_poly.type
_entity_poly.pdbx_seq_one_letter_code
_entity_poly.pdbx_strand_id
1 'polypeptide(L)'
;MTWVAGVDGCPGGWVAVFGPRDGRPDPIRARVLPSLAAICDAPEAPAIVAVDIPIGLPDRVGPGGRTAEVLVRALLGPRRASVFPTSARSVVYAPDYTAAIA
;
A
#
# COMPACT_ATOMS: atom_id res chain seq x y z
N MET A 1 11.50 22.76 6.43
CA MET A 1 10.57 22.07 5.52
C MET A 1 10.47 20.63 5.99
N THR A 2 9.26 20.14 6.26
CA THR A 2 9.06 18.75 6.67
C THR A 2 8.72 17.92 5.44
N TRP A 3 9.51 16.90 5.15
CA TRP A 3 9.29 16.01 4.03
C TRP A 3 8.29 14.91 4.37
N VAL A 4 7.49 14.53 3.38
CA VAL A 4 6.70 13.29 3.37
C VAL A 4 7.06 12.51 2.12
N ALA A 5 6.93 11.18 2.16
CA ALA A 5 7.12 10.31 1.02
C ALA A 5 5.86 9.48 0.78
N GLY A 6 5.30 9.55 -0.42
CA GLY A 6 4.37 8.53 -0.91
C GLY A 6 5.14 7.42 -1.61
N VAL A 7 4.89 6.16 -1.25
CA VAL A 7 5.70 5.04 -1.74
C VAL A 7 4.84 3.85 -2.18
N ASP A 8 5.33 3.14 -3.19
CA ASP A 8 4.74 1.89 -3.69
C ASP A 8 5.84 0.92 -4.13
N GLY A 9 5.54 -0.38 -4.10
CA GLY A 9 6.46 -1.43 -4.52
C GLY A 9 6.64 -1.43 -6.04
N CYS A 10 7.87 -1.59 -6.51
CA CYS A 10 8.17 -1.67 -7.93
C CYS A 10 9.32 -2.64 -8.23
N PRO A 11 9.53 -3.06 -9.49
CA PRO A 11 10.72 -3.81 -9.85
C PRO A 11 11.99 -3.06 -9.41
N GLY A 12 12.83 -3.70 -8.59
CA GLY A 12 14.03 -3.09 -8.02
C GLY A 12 13.87 -2.48 -6.62
N GLY A 13 12.68 -2.55 -6.01
CA GLY A 13 12.45 -2.14 -4.62
C GLY A 13 11.17 -1.31 -4.48
N TRP A 14 11.34 -0.02 -4.23
CA TRP A 14 10.28 0.94 -3.95
C TRP A 14 10.45 2.21 -4.78
N VAL A 15 9.37 2.67 -5.39
CA VAL A 15 9.30 4.05 -5.90
C VAL A 15 8.85 4.95 -4.75
N ALA A 16 9.55 6.06 -4.55
CA ALA A 16 9.24 7.06 -3.54
C ALA A 16 9.15 8.44 -4.16
N VAL A 17 8.03 9.13 -3.91
CA VAL A 17 7.81 10.52 -4.28
C VAL A 17 7.83 11.36 -3.01
N PHE A 18 8.86 12.19 -2.88
CA PHE A 18 9.07 13.09 -1.76
C PHE A 18 8.48 14.46 -2.07
N GLY A 19 7.79 15.04 -1.10
CA GLY A 19 7.27 16.41 -1.18
C GLY A 19 7.15 17.08 0.18
N PRO A 20 6.92 18.40 0.22
CA PRO A 20 6.65 19.09 1.48
C PRO A 20 5.30 18.67 2.07
N ARG A 21 5.26 18.49 3.39
CA ARG A 21 4.05 18.15 4.14
C ARG A 21 2.91 19.16 3.97
N ASP A 22 3.22 20.43 3.70
CA ASP A 22 2.23 21.50 3.55
C ASP A 22 1.54 21.51 2.17
N GLY A 23 1.82 20.51 1.32
CA GLY A 23 1.15 20.33 0.04
C GLY A 23 1.61 21.28 -1.06
N ARG A 24 2.70 22.04 -0.84
CA ARG A 24 3.29 22.85 -1.90
C ARG A 24 3.76 21.96 -3.06
N PRO A 25 3.52 22.38 -4.30
CA PRO A 25 3.83 21.56 -5.49
C PRO A 25 5.34 21.46 -5.77
N ASP A 26 6.18 22.22 -5.08
CA ASP A 26 7.63 22.16 -5.24
C ASP A 26 8.37 22.39 -3.92
N PRO A 27 9.55 21.75 -3.74
CA PRO A 27 10.15 20.77 -4.64
C PRO A 27 9.55 19.35 -4.49
N ILE A 28 9.31 18.67 -5.62
CA ILE A 28 9.00 17.24 -5.67
C ILE A 28 10.22 16.46 -6.16
N ARG A 29 10.50 15.31 -5.53
CA ARG A 29 11.62 14.43 -5.92
C ARG A 29 11.15 13.00 -6.01
N ALA A 30 11.53 12.29 -7.07
CA ALA A 30 11.22 10.88 -7.23
C ALA A 30 12.52 10.06 -7.18
N ARG A 31 12.50 8.92 -6.49
CA ARG A 31 13.61 7.97 -6.42
C ARG A 31 13.09 6.54 -6.49
N VAL A 32 13.90 5.63 -7.01
CA VAL A 32 13.74 4.19 -6.79
C VAL A 32 14.79 3.77 -5.78
N LEU A 33 14.35 3.14 -4.70
CA LEU A 33 15.19 2.78 -3.55
C LEU A 33 14.97 1.30 -3.19
N PRO A 34 16.00 0.58 -2.74
CA PRO A 34 15.92 -0.87 -2.59
C PRO A 34 15.05 -1.33 -1.41
N SER A 35 14.75 -0.45 -0.45
CA SER A 35 14.01 -0.80 0.77
C SER A 35 13.32 0.41 1.41
N LEU A 36 12.36 0.14 2.30
CA LEU A 36 11.75 1.19 3.14
C LEU A 36 12.78 1.88 4.05
N ALA A 37 13.78 1.15 4.54
CA ALA A 37 14.88 1.76 5.32
C ALA A 37 15.67 2.77 4.47
N ALA A 38 15.97 2.43 3.21
CA ALA A 38 16.65 3.36 2.30
C ALA A 38 15.81 4.60 1.96
N ILE A 39 14.47 4.52 2.05
CA ILE A 39 13.57 5.68 1.95
C ILE A 39 13.69 6.58 3.17
N CYS A 40 13.74 6.01 4.38
CA CYS A 40 13.97 6.77 5.61
C CYS A 40 15.35 7.46 5.63
N ASP A 41 16.37 6.79 5.10
CA ASP A 41 17.76 7.27 5.05
C ASP A 41 18.06 8.16 3.81
N ALA A 42 17.06 8.42 2.97
CA ALA A 42 17.22 9.29 1.80
C ALA A 42 17.58 10.72 2.22
N PRO A 43 18.21 11.53 1.35
CA PRO A 43 18.57 12.92 1.67
C PRO A 43 17.39 13.80 2.11
N GLU A 44 16.18 13.46 1.66
CA GLU A 44 14.94 14.13 2.06
C GLU A 44 14.53 13.81 3.51
N ALA A 45 14.98 12.69 4.08
CA ALA A 45 14.67 12.24 5.44
C ALA A 45 13.19 12.46 5.82
N PRO A 46 12.25 11.79 5.12
CA PRO A 46 10.82 12.05 5.29
C PRO A 46 10.38 11.75 6.72
N ALA A 47 9.64 12.68 7.33
CA ALA A 47 9.05 12.48 8.65
C ALA A 47 7.87 11.51 8.61
N ILE A 48 7.26 11.31 7.43
CA ILE A 48 6.13 10.41 7.20
C ILE A 48 6.37 9.67 5.89
N VAL A 49 6.26 8.34 5.94
CA VAL A 49 6.23 7.47 4.75
C VAL A 49 4.82 6.90 4.64
N ALA A 50 4.10 7.30 3.60
CA ALA A 50 2.76 6.81 3.26
C ALA A 50 2.89 5.65 2.27
N VAL A 51 2.49 4.46 2.71
CA VAL A 51 2.59 3.21 1.94
C VAL A 51 1.20 2.76 1.51
N ASP A 52 1.00 2.46 0.23
CA ASP A 52 -0.27 1.92 -0.28
C ASP A 52 -0.41 0.42 0.02
N ILE A 53 -0.75 0.08 1.26
CA ILE A 53 -1.02 -1.30 1.71
C ILE A 53 -2.34 -1.31 2.48
N PRO A 54 -3.13 -2.41 2.41
CA PRO A 54 -4.25 -2.61 3.33
C PRO A 54 -3.83 -2.40 4.79
N ILE A 55 -4.41 -1.40 5.45
CA ILE A 55 -4.20 -1.19 6.89
C ILE A 55 -5.00 -2.25 7.64
N GLY A 56 -4.27 -3.21 8.22
CA GLY A 56 -4.82 -4.33 8.97
C GLY A 56 -5.31 -5.47 8.08
N LEU A 57 -5.01 -6.69 8.51
CA LEU A 57 -5.55 -7.92 7.94
C LEU A 57 -6.50 -8.54 8.95
N PRO A 58 -7.76 -8.81 8.58
CA PRO A 58 -8.72 -9.46 9.47
C PRO A 58 -8.34 -10.94 9.66
N ASP A 59 -8.73 -11.53 10.79
CA ASP A 59 -8.49 -12.96 11.05
C ASP A 59 -9.34 -13.86 10.15
N ARG A 60 -10.50 -13.37 9.70
CA ARG A 60 -11.41 -14.05 8.78
C ARG A 60 -11.98 -13.07 7.77
N VAL A 61 -12.20 -13.55 6.54
CA VAL A 61 -12.94 -12.84 5.49
C VAL A 61 -14.04 -13.73 4.95
N GLY A 62 -15.17 -13.12 4.56
CA GLY A 62 -16.27 -13.83 3.92
C GLY A 62 -16.18 -13.78 2.39
N PRO A 63 -17.17 -14.38 1.69
CA PRO A 63 -17.31 -14.22 0.25
C PRO A 63 -17.29 -12.73 -0.16
N GLY A 64 -16.44 -12.38 -1.12
CA GLY A 64 -16.29 -11.01 -1.59
C GLY A 64 -15.34 -10.12 -0.77
N GLY A 65 -14.74 -10.64 0.32
CA GLY A 65 -13.71 -9.97 1.11
C GLY A 65 -14.22 -9.33 2.40
N ARG A 66 -13.67 -8.18 2.77
CA ARG A 66 -14.10 -7.37 3.92
C ARG A 66 -15.44 -6.70 3.64
N THR A 67 -16.15 -6.31 4.69
CA THR A 67 -17.42 -5.54 4.58
C THR A 67 -17.27 -4.31 3.69
N ALA A 68 -16.16 -3.59 3.77
CA ALA A 68 -15.88 -2.44 2.92
C ALA A 68 -15.85 -2.80 1.41
N GLU A 69 -15.24 -3.94 1.05
CA GLU A 69 -15.14 -4.39 -0.33
C GLU A 69 -16.51 -4.85 -0.87
N VAL A 70 -17.31 -5.54 -0.04
CA VAL A 70 -18.67 -5.94 -0.40
C VAL A 70 -19.55 -4.72 -0.65
N LEU A 71 -19.52 -3.74 0.26
CA LEU A 71 -20.32 -2.53 0.14
C LEU A 71 -19.91 -1.67 -1.07
N VAL A 72 -18.61 -1.47 -1.30
CA VAL A 72 -18.15 -0.62 -2.39
C VAL A 72 -18.41 -1.25 -3.77
N ARG A 73 -18.37 -2.58 -3.91
CA ARG A 73 -18.70 -3.25 -5.18
C ARG A 73 -20.12 -2.97 -5.65
N ALA A 74 -21.08 -2.87 -4.72
CA ALA A 74 -22.47 -2.54 -5.05
C ALA A 74 -22.61 -1.12 -5.61
N LEU A 75 -21.69 -0.22 -5.29
CA LEU A 75 -21.70 1.19 -5.70
C LEU A 75 -20.97 1.44 -7.03
N LEU A 76 -20.03 0.58 -7.43
CA LEU A 76 -19.10 0.85 -8.54
C LEU A 76 -19.58 0.42 -9.94
N GLY A 77 -20.72 -0.27 -10.04
CA GLY A 77 -21.29 -0.66 -11.34
C GLY A 77 -20.32 -1.48 -12.22
N PRO A 78 -19.97 -1.03 -13.44
CA PRO A 78 -18.98 -1.71 -14.28
C PRO A 78 -17.58 -1.80 -13.67
N ARG A 79 -17.20 -0.86 -12.79
CA ARG A 79 -15.89 -0.83 -12.12
C ARG A 79 -15.81 -1.75 -10.89
N ARG A 80 -16.88 -2.49 -10.57
CA ARG A 80 -16.88 -3.43 -9.45
C ARG A 80 -15.76 -4.47 -9.53
N ALA A 81 -15.28 -4.80 -10.73
CA ALA A 81 -14.19 -5.75 -10.95
C ALA A 81 -12.81 -5.19 -10.54
N SER A 82 -12.67 -3.87 -10.42
CA SER A 82 -11.43 -3.21 -9.97
C SER A 82 -11.26 -3.22 -8.45
N VAL A 83 -12.22 -3.76 -7.71
CA VAL A 83 -12.07 -3.99 -6.26
C VAL A 83 -11.34 -5.31 -6.08
N PHE A 84 -10.15 -5.26 -5.48
CA PHE A 84 -9.39 -6.45 -5.11
C PHE A 84 -9.69 -6.79 -3.64
N PRO A 85 -10.19 -8.00 -3.32
CA PRO A 85 -10.54 -8.35 -1.96
C PRO A 85 -9.27 -8.53 -1.11
N THR A 86 -9.29 -8.00 0.11
CA THR A 86 -8.19 -8.21 1.06
C THR A 86 -8.28 -9.63 1.61
N SER A 87 -7.16 -10.35 1.61
CA SER A 87 -7.09 -11.70 2.18
C SER A 87 -7.06 -11.68 3.70
N ALA A 88 -7.47 -12.78 4.33
CA ALA A 88 -7.31 -12.95 5.77
C ALA A 88 -5.82 -13.01 6.15
N ARG A 89 -5.51 -12.67 7.41
CA ARG A 89 -4.15 -12.70 7.96
C ARG A 89 -3.46 -14.03 7.73
N SER A 90 -4.14 -15.15 8.00
CA SER A 90 -3.58 -16.49 7.83
C SER A 90 -3.16 -16.79 6.39
N VAL A 91 -3.90 -16.28 5.39
CA VAL A 91 -3.61 -16.47 3.97
C VAL A 91 -2.37 -15.69 3.56
N VAL A 92 -2.25 -14.43 4.00
CA VAL A 92 -1.09 -13.58 3.67
C VAL A 92 0.21 -14.08 4.31
N TYR A 93 0.12 -14.59 5.54
CA TYR A 93 1.28 -15.12 6.26
C TYR A 93 1.49 -16.63 6.08
N ALA A 94 0.75 -17.27 5.18
CA ALA A 94 1.00 -18.67 4.83
C ALA A 94 2.42 -18.82 4.26
N PRO A 95 3.14 -19.90 4.59
CA PRO A 95 4.52 -20.09 4.14
C PRO A 95 4.63 -20.29 2.62
N ASP A 96 3.57 -20.77 1.99
CA ASP A 96 3.49 -21.02 0.55
C ASP A 96 2.04 -20.99 0.06
N TYR A 97 1.88 -21.06 -1.26
CA TYR A 97 0.58 -21.03 -1.91
C TYR A 97 -0.31 -22.21 -1.52
N THR A 98 0.26 -23.41 -1.35
CA THR A 98 -0.51 -24.61 -0.99
C THR A 98 -1.12 -24.47 0.40
N ALA A 99 -0.36 -23.98 1.38
CA ALA A 99 -0.84 -23.67 2.72
C ALA A 99 -1.86 -22.52 2.73
N ALA A 100 -1.77 -21.58 1.78
CA ALA A 100 -2.68 -20.43 1.69
C ALA A 100 -4.09 -20.81 1.20
N ILE A 101 -4.23 -21.90 0.43
CA ILE A 101 -5.49 -22.32 -0.19
C ILE A 101 -6.13 -23.56 0.45
N ALA A 102 -5.48 -24.13 1.48
CA ALA A 102 -5.98 -25.28 2.24
C ALA A 102 -7.15 -24.87 3.16
#